data_AF-A0A2P4XQC2-F1
#
_entry.id   AF-A0A2P4XQC2-F1
#
_cell.length_a   1.000
_cell.length_b   1.000
_cell.length_c   1.000
_cell.angle_alpha   90.00
_cell.angle_beta   90.00
_cell.angle_gamma   90.00
#
_symmetry.space_group_name_H-M   'P 1'
#
loop_
_entity.id
_entity.type
_entity.pdbx_description
1 polymer ?
#
loop_
_entity_poly.entity_id
_entity_poly.type
_entity_poly.pdbx_seq_one_letter_code
_entity_poly.pdbx_strand_id
1 'polypeptide(L)'
;MLRDVRVQELGRGELDVAALSRLQRVVSRSAFVAIDTEMGGVSCHDTPRPSVMDSIDERYAQYRESARQFPLVQFGLSIFHWDAEARIFRVETYQFPLFPVFHDKIHSNAGAGAPGNATACPDRRFLVQAKCLQYIRAHGFDLNLWIDQGIGHLSHYEQQQEPCKSALE
;
A
#
# COMPACT_ATOMS: atom_id res chain seq x y z
N MET A 1 28.73 2.71 -15.40
CA MET A 1 28.19 1.86 -14.33
C MET A 1 26.93 2.54 -13.80
N LEU A 2 25.75 2.02 -14.09
CA LEU A 2 24.57 2.36 -13.29
C LEU A 2 24.89 1.94 -11.86
N ARG A 3 24.88 2.86 -10.91
CA ARG A 3 24.86 2.48 -9.49
C ARG A 3 23.56 1.70 -9.30
N ASP A 4 23.63 0.48 -8.79
CA ASP A 4 22.44 -0.30 -8.47
C ASP A 4 21.50 0.55 -7.64
N VAL A 5 20.32 0.84 -8.19
CA VAL A 5 19.25 1.49 -7.45
C VAL A 5 18.79 0.46 -6.43
N ARG A 6 19.17 0.68 -5.16
CA ARG A 6 18.78 -0.22 -4.08
C ARG A 6 17.32 0.06 -3.73
N VAL A 7 16.47 -0.93 -3.98
CA VAL A 7 15.08 -0.93 -3.53
C VAL A 7 15.02 -1.53 -2.14
N GLN A 8 14.38 -0.84 -1.20
CA GLN A 8 14.13 -1.34 0.15
C GLN A 8 12.68 -1.79 0.29
N GLU A 9 12.47 -3.04 0.68
CA GLU A 9 11.15 -3.51 1.09
C GLU A 9 10.90 -3.17 2.56
N LEU A 10 9.75 -2.59 2.86
CA LEU A 10 9.29 -2.29 4.21
C LEU A 10 7.95 -2.97 4.42
N GLY A 11 7.95 -4.13 5.07
CA GLY A 11 6.76 -4.83 5.51
C GLY A 11 6.24 -4.29 6.86
N ARG A 12 5.23 -4.96 7.40
CA ARG A 12 4.57 -4.59 8.66
C ARG A 12 5.53 -4.57 9.86
N GLY A 13 6.52 -5.46 9.91
CA GLY A 13 7.50 -5.51 11.00
C GLY A 13 8.56 -4.42 10.90
N GLU A 14 8.91 -4.05 9.66
CA GLU A 14 9.98 -3.10 9.33
C GLU A 14 9.49 -1.64 9.32
N LEU A 15 8.18 -1.40 9.14
CA LEU A 15 7.58 -0.07 9.17
C LEU A 15 7.30 0.41 10.60
N ASP A 16 8.36 0.50 11.41
CA ASP A 16 8.31 1.02 12.78
C ASP A 16 8.34 2.55 12.86
N VAL A 17 8.30 3.09 14.08
CA VAL A 17 8.33 4.54 14.35
C VAL A 17 9.59 5.21 13.78
N ALA A 18 10.73 4.52 13.81
CA ALA A 18 11.99 5.06 13.31
C ALA A 18 11.98 5.12 11.78
N ALA A 19 11.50 4.06 11.13
CA ALA A 19 11.31 4.00 9.68
C ALA A 19 10.32 5.08 9.20
N LEU A 20 9.17 5.21 9.86
CA LEU A 20 8.17 6.26 9.57
C LEU A 20 8.74 7.67 9.73
N SER A 21 9.42 7.95 10.84
CA SER A 21 10.07 9.25 11.09
C SER A 21 11.13 9.56 10.04
N ARG A 22 11.86 8.54 9.58
CA ARG A 22 12.84 8.68 8.51
C ARG A 22 12.16 8.98 7.18
N LEU A 23 11.13 8.22 6.80
CA LEU A 23 10.34 8.41 5.58
C LEU A 23 9.74 9.82 5.53
N GLN A 24 9.11 10.28 6.61
CA GLN A 24 8.55 11.63 6.69
C GLN A 24 9.63 12.71 6.45
N ARG A 25 10.82 12.54 7.06
CA ARG A 25 11.95 13.46 6.87
C ARG A 25 12.48 13.47 5.44
N VAL A 26 12.63 12.30 4.79
CA VAL A 26 13.16 12.25 3.42
C VAL A 26 12.13 12.76 2.41
N VAL A 27 10.84 12.39 2.56
CA VAL A 27 9.77 12.89 1.68
C VAL A 27 9.66 14.41 1.77
N SER A 28 9.63 14.99 2.98
CA SER A 28 9.52 16.44 3.19
C SER A 28 10.71 17.25 2.65
N ARG A 29 11.86 16.62 2.46
CA ARG A 29 13.08 17.26 1.92
C ARG A 29 13.36 16.88 0.47
N SER A 30 12.47 16.11 -0.15
CA SER A 30 12.61 15.69 -1.55
C SER A 30 12.31 16.84 -2.50
N ALA A 31 12.91 16.79 -3.69
CA ALA A 31 12.54 17.68 -4.78
C ALA A 31 11.21 17.24 -5.40
N PHE A 32 11.03 15.92 -5.57
CA PHE A 32 9.81 15.28 -6.00
C PHE A 32 9.82 13.79 -5.61
N VAL A 33 8.66 13.16 -5.72
CA VAL A 33 8.49 11.72 -5.57
C VAL A 33 7.87 11.12 -6.83
N ALA A 34 8.15 9.85 -7.10
CA ALA A 34 7.44 9.03 -8.08
C ALA A 34 6.79 7.86 -7.35
N ILE A 35 5.58 7.50 -7.78
CA ILE A 35 4.80 6.38 -7.23
C ILE A 35 4.44 5.40 -8.34
N ASP A 36 4.34 4.13 -7.98
CA ASP A 36 3.81 3.08 -8.82
C ASP A 36 3.10 2.03 -7.95
N THR A 37 2.18 1.26 -8.51
CA THR A 37 1.39 0.29 -7.73
C THR A 37 1.20 -1.01 -8.47
N GLU A 38 1.40 -2.12 -7.76
CA GLU A 38 0.97 -3.44 -8.20
C GLU A 38 -0.45 -3.72 -7.70
N MET A 39 -1.32 -4.17 -8.60
CA MET A 39 -2.73 -4.41 -8.32
C MET A 39 -3.07 -5.90 -8.44
N GLY A 40 -4.01 -6.38 -7.63
CA GLY A 40 -4.50 -7.76 -7.70
C GLY A 40 -5.29 -8.08 -8.97
N GLY A 41 -5.65 -7.07 -9.76
CA GLY A 41 -6.36 -7.18 -11.04
C GLY A 41 -6.44 -5.83 -11.76
N VAL A 42 -6.83 -5.87 -13.05
CA VAL A 42 -6.89 -4.66 -13.90
C VAL A 42 -8.28 -4.36 -14.46
N SER A 43 -9.15 -5.36 -14.57
CA SER A 43 -10.49 -5.17 -15.14
C SER A 43 -11.46 -6.25 -14.68
N CYS A 44 -12.68 -5.85 -14.34
CA CYS A 44 -13.79 -6.76 -14.05
C CYS A 44 -14.58 -7.00 -15.34
N HIS A 45 -14.72 -8.25 -15.75
CA HIS A 45 -15.47 -8.60 -16.97
C HIS A 45 -16.96 -8.29 -16.88
N ASP A 46 -17.49 -8.16 -15.66
CA ASP A 46 -18.89 -7.85 -15.38
C ASP A 46 -19.20 -6.33 -15.43
N THR A 47 -18.17 -5.48 -15.58
CA THR A 47 -18.35 -4.04 -15.76
C THR A 47 -18.37 -3.67 -17.25
N PRO A 48 -19.21 -2.70 -17.67
CA PRO A 48 -19.21 -2.19 -19.03
C PRO A 48 -17.79 -1.78 -19.44
N ARG A 49 -17.35 -2.20 -20.63
CA ARG A 49 -16.05 -1.77 -21.15
C ARG A 49 -16.14 -0.31 -21.57
N PRO A 50 -15.14 0.52 -21.22
CA PRO A 50 -15.08 1.90 -21.69
C PRO A 50 -15.20 2.02 -23.20
N SER A 51 -16.20 2.79 -23.63
CA SER A 51 -16.44 3.14 -25.02
C SER A 51 -15.62 4.38 -25.40
N VAL A 52 -15.31 4.53 -26.68
CA VAL A 52 -14.73 5.78 -27.20
C VAL A 52 -15.70 6.96 -27.12
N MET A 53 -17.00 6.67 -26.99
CA MET A 53 -18.06 7.68 -26.89
C MET A 53 -18.33 8.12 -25.45
N ASP A 54 -17.74 7.45 -24.45
CA ASP A 54 -17.95 7.80 -23.04
C ASP A 54 -17.34 9.16 -22.74
N SER A 55 -18.10 9.98 -22.01
CA SER A 55 -17.58 11.16 -21.31
C SER A 55 -16.50 10.78 -20.31
N ILE A 56 -15.74 11.77 -19.85
CA ILE A 56 -14.69 11.57 -18.85
C ILE A 56 -15.28 11.02 -17.55
N ASP A 57 -16.45 11.51 -17.14
CA ASP A 57 -17.11 11.09 -15.90
C ASP A 57 -17.63 9.64 -15.98
N GLU A 58 -18.22 9.25 -17.11
CA GLU A 58 -18.67 7.87 -17.35
C GLU A 58 -17.48 6.91 -17.32
N ARG A 59 -16.40 7.27 -18.02
CA ARG A 59 -15.17 6.47 -18.05
C ARG A 59 -14.54 6.34 -16.67
N TYR A 60 -14.49 7.44 -15.90
CA TYR A 60 -14.01 7.42 -14.52
C TYR A 60 -14.88 6.53 -13.64
N ALA A 61 -16.21 6.63 -13.74
CA ALA A 61 -17.13 5.82 -12.95
C ALA A 61 -16.94 4.32 -13.21
N GLN A 62 -16.78 3.92 -14.47
CA GLN A 62 -16.52 2.54 -14.87
C GLN A 62 -15.17 2.03 -14.32
N TYR A 63 -14.08 2.79 -14.51
CA TYR A 63 -12.77 2.40 -13.98
C TYR A 63 -12.74 2.34 -12.46
N ARG A 64 -13.36 3.31 -11.79
CA ARG A 64 -13.45 3.35 -10.33
C ARG A 64 -14.19 2.13 -9.81
N GLU A 65 -15.30 1.74 -10.45
CA GLU A 65 -16.08 0.58 -10.02
C GLU A 65 -15.25 -0.71 -10.16
N SER A 66 -14.56 -0.89 -11.29
CA SER A 66 -13.70 -2.06 -11.48
C SER A 66 -12.49 -2.06 -10.54
N ALA A 67 -11.78 -0.93 -10.41
CA ALA A 67 -10.54 -0.85 -9.65
C ALA A 67 -10.75 -1.10 -8.15
N ARG A 68 -11.89 -0.67 -7.60
CA ARG A 68 -12.23 -0.86 -6.17
C ARG A 68 -12.41 -2.32 -5.75
N GLN A 69 -12.60 -3.24 -6.70
CA GLN A 69 -12.78 -4.66 -6.40
C GLN A 69 -11.45 -5.39 -6.18
N PHE A 70 -10.33 -4.82 -6.65
CA PHE A 70 -9.01 -5.43 -6.55
C PHE A 70 -8.17 -4.76 -5.47
N PRO A 71 -7.35 -5.52 -4.72
CA PRO A 71 -6.46 -4.94 -3.74
C PRO A 71 -5.30 -4.22 -4.44
N LEU A 72 -4.83 -3.14 -3.82
CA LEU A 72 -3.47 -2.64 -4.04
C LEU A 72 -2.54 -3.59 -3.30
N VAL A 73 -1.72 -4.33 -4.04
CA VAL A 73 -0.85 -5.41 -3.52
C VAL A 73 0.48 -4.85 -3.02
N GLN A 74 1.07 -3.92 -3.78
CA GLN A 74 2.32 -3.28 -3.43
C GLN A 74 2.30 -1.80 -3.83
N PHE A 75 2.75 -0.93 -2.93
CA PHE A 75 2.97 0.48 -3.22
C PHE A 75 4.46 0.75 -3.38
N GLY A 76 4.88 1.25 -4.54
CA GLY A 76 6.25 1.68 -4.82
C GLY A 76 6.41 3.18 -4.64
N LEU A 77 7.51 3.60 -4.01
CA LEU A 77 7.84 5.01 -3.77
C LEU A 77 9.31 5.28 -4.08
N SER A 78 9.59 6.18 -5.01
CA SER A 78 10.94 6.70 -5.26
C SER A 78 11.03 8.17 -4.88
N ILE A 79 12.00 8.50 -4.03
CA ILE A 79 12.18 9.82 -3.44
C ILE A 79 13.44 10.46 -4.03
N PHE A 80 13.29 11.59 -4.72
CA PHE A 80 14.38 12.22 -5.44
C PHE A 80 14.88 13.46 -4.70
N HIS A 81 16.18 13.51 -4.44
CA HIS A 81 16.87 14.63 -3.82
C HIS A 81 17.90 15.21 -4.79
N TRP A 82 17.88 16.54 -4.96
CA TRP A 82 18.89 17.22 -5.75
C TRP A 82 20.19 17.38 -4.95
N ASP A 83 21.29 16.83 -5.47
CA ASP A 83 22.63 17.06 -4.96
C ASP A 83 23.26 18.20 -5.77
N ALA A 84 23.35 19.38 -5.16
CA ALA A 84 23.84 20.59 -5.82
C ALA A 84 25.35 20.54 -6.13
N GLU A 85 26.13 19.85 -5.30
CA GLU A 85 27.59 19.72 -5.49
C GLU A 85 27.88 18.78 -6.65
N ALA A 86 27.25 17.61 -6.66
CA ALA A 86 27.42 16.62 -7.72
C ALA A 86 26.58 16.91 -8.98
N ARG A 87 25.63 17.85 -8.91
CA ARG A 87 24.66 18.20 -9.97
C ARG A 87 23.88 16.99 -10.51
N ILE A 88 23.44 16.13 -9.62
CA ILE A 88 22.66 14.93 -9.95
C ILE A 88 21.47 14.78 -9.01
N PHE A 89 20.45 14.04 -9.44
CA PHE A 89 19.45 13.52 -8.52
C PHE A 89 19.96 12.24 -7.86
N ARG A 90 19.86 12.20 -6.53
CA ARG A 90 19.96 10.98 -5.73
C ARG A 90 18.56 10.44 -5.49
N VAL A 91 18.41 9.12 -5.53
CA VAL A 91 17.11 8.45 -5.36
C VAL A 91 17.18 7.44 -4.23
N GLU A 92 16.14 7.42 -3.41
CA GLU A 92 15.85 6.35 -2.46
C GLU A 92 14.52 5.69 -2.85
N THR A 93 14.52 4.39 -3.08
CA THR A 93 13.33 3.65 -3.56
C THR A 93 12.87 2.64 -2.52
N TYR A 94 11.56 2.63 -2.27
CA TYR A 94 10.87 1.77 -1.31
C TYR A 94 9.75 1.00 -2.00
N GLN A 95 9.50 -0.19 -1.50
CA GLN A 95 8.33 -0.99 -1.83
C GLN A 95 7.62 -1.43 -0.55
N PHE A 96 6.30 -1.26 -0.52
CA PHE A 96 5.47 -1.53 0.64
C PHE A 96 4.42 -2.59 0.25
N PRO A 97 4.57 -3.86 0.66
CA PRO A 97 3.51 -4.83 0.50
C PRO A 97 2.31 -4.42 1.36
N LEU A 98 1.12 -4.31 0.75
CA LEU A 98 -0.11 -3.91 1.44
C LEU A 98 -1.09 -5.07 1.48
N PHE A 99 -1.49 -5.49 2.67
CA PHE A 99 -2.47 -6.56 2.85
C PHE A 99 -3.59 -6.09 3.77
N PRO A 100 -4.86 -6.37 3.49
CA PRO A 100 -5.96 -5.99 4.36
C PRO A 100 -6.02 -6.93 5.57
N VAL A 101 -5.09 -6.71 6.51
CA VAL A 101 -4.91 -7.54 7.70
C VAL A 101 -6.18 -7.56 8.53
N PHE A 102 -6.73 -8.74 8.78
CA PHE A 102 -7.79 -8.92 9.76
C PHE A 102 -7.20 -9.17 11.15
N HIS A 103 -7.74 -8.50 12.16
CA HIS A 103 -7.38 -8.71 13.56
C HIS A 103 -8.63 -9.08 14.34
N ASP A 104 -8.70 -10.31 14.84
CA ASP A 104 -9.78 -10.75 15.71
C ASP A 104 -9.70 -10.05 17.08
N LYS A 105 -10.86 -9.73 17.65
CA LYS A 105 -10.97 -9.14 19.01
C LYS A 105 -10.52 -10.08 20.13
N ILE A 106 -10.29 -11.34 19.82
CA ILE A 106 -10.13 -12.41 20.79
C ILE A 106 -8.70 -12.92 20.65
N HIS A 107 -7.90 -12.79 21.73
CA HIS A 107 -6.56 -13.36 21.98
C HIS A 107 -5.49 -12.36 22.47
N SER A 108 -5.84 -11.13 22.88
CA SER A 108 -5.02 -10.51 23.93
C SER A 108 -5.30 -11.26 25.24
N ASN A 109 -4.45 -12.24 25.58
CA ASN A 109 -4.27 -12.72 26.96
C ASN A 109 -3.65 -11.61 27.85
N ALA A 110 -4.04 -10.35 27.65
CA ALA A 110 -3.77 -9.28 28.57
C ALA A 110 -4.81 -9.39 29.69
N GLY A 111 -4.34 -9.75 30.88
CA GLY A 111 -5.19 -9.99 32.04
C GLY A 111 -6.24 -8.91 32.26
N ALA A 112 -7.38 -9.34 32.79
CA ALA A 112 -8.47 -8.50 33.24
C ALA A 112 -7.93 -7.29 34.06
N GLY A 113 -7.84 -6.12 33.43
CA GLY A 113 -7.30 -4.93 34.09
C GLY A 113 -6.85 -3.78 33.18
N ALA A 114 -6.60 -4.00 31.89
CA ALA A 114 -6.25 -2.90 30.97
C ALA A 114 -7.48 -2.41 30.18
N PRO A 115 -7.89 -1.13 30.29
CA PRO A 115 -8.95 -0.58 29.46
C PRO A 115 -8.35 -0.23 28.11
N GLY A 116 -8.37 -1.18 27.18
CA GLY A 116 -7.89 -0.99 25.82
C GLY A 116 -8.77 -1.75 24.84
N ASN A 117 -9.88 -1.13 24.44
CA ASN A 117 -10.74 -1.60 23.35
C ASN A 117 -9.94 -1.60 22.04
N ALA A 118 -9.16 -2.65 21.77
CA ALA A 118 -8.63 -2.90 20.44
C ALA A 118 -9.78 -3.43 19.58
N THR A 119 -10.39 -2.56 18.77
CA THR A 119 -11.46 -2.96 17.86
C THR A 119 -10.90 -3.73 16.66
N ALA A 120 -11.68 -4.66 16.12
CA ALA A 120 -11.30 -5.48 14.97
C ALA A 120 -11.11 -4.63 13.71
N CYS A 121 -10.07 -4.91 12.93
CA CYS A 121 -9.97 -4.42 11.57
C CYS A 121 -11.12 -5.00 10.72
N PRO A 122 -11.71 -4.26 9.76
CA PRO A 122 -12.77 -4.78 8.91
C PRO A 122 -12.33 -6.05 8.16
N ASP A 123 -13.20 -7.07 8.17
CA ASP A 123 -13.04 -8.26 7.33
C ASP A 123 -13.25 -7.89 5.85
N ARG A 124 -12.16 -7.58 5.15
CA ARG A 124 -12.20 -7.13 3.76
C ARG A 124 -12.26 -8.30 2.80
N ARG A 125 -13.22 -8.24 1.88
CA ARG A 125 -13.33 -9.16 0.74
C ARG A 125 -12.92 -8.44 -0.54
N PHE A 126 -12.06 -9.07 -1.33
CA PHE A 126 -11.57 -8.52 -2.59
C PHE A 126 -11.46 -9.61 -3.64
N LEU A 127 -11.43 -9.20 -4.91
CA LEU A 127 -11.18 -10.09 -6.04
C LEU A 127 -9.68 -10.12 -6.37
N VAL A 128 -9.27 -11.21 -7.00
CA VAL A 128 -7.95 -11.34 -7.62
C VAL A 128 -8.10 -11.89 -9.03
N GLN A 129 -7.28 -11.37 -9.94
CA GLN A 129 -7.22 -11.84 -11.31
C GLN A 129 -6.02 -12.77 -11.46
N ALA A 130 -6.28 -14.03 -11.86
CA ALA A 130 -5.25 -15.06 -11.95
C ALA A 130 -4.04 -14.64 -12.81
N LYS A 131 -4.28 -13.97 -13.94
CA LYS A 131 -3.22 -13.44 -14.81
C LYS A 131 -2.32 -12.43 -14.09
N CYS A 132 -2.89 -11.54 -13.29
CA CYS A 132 -2.15 -10.53 -12.54
C CYS A 132 -1.30 -11.18 -11.44
N LEU A 133 -1.87 -12.14 -10.69
CA LEU A 133 -1.12 -12.90 -9.69
C LEU A 133 0.03 -13.71 -10.31
N GLN A 134 -0.19 -14.36 -11.45
CA GLN A 134 0.86 -15.06 -12.18
C GLN A 134 1.96 -14.11 -12.64
N TYR A 135 1.59 -12.93 -13.13
CA TYR A 135 2.53 -11.91 -13.59
C TYR A 135 3.43 -11.41 -12.46
N ILE A 136 2.87 -10.94 -11.35
CA ILE A 136 3.68 -10.42 -10.23
C ILE A 136 4.55 -11.53 -9.61
N ARG A 137 4.03 -12.77 -9.53
CA ARG A 137 4.79 -13.91 -9.03
C ARG A 137 5.99 -14.24 -9.94
N ALA A 138 5.80 -14.18 -11.26
CA ALA A 138 6.88 -14.38 -12.22
C ALA A 138 7.97 -13.30 -12.15
N HIS A 139 7.65 -12.11 -11.62
CA HIS A 139 8.58 -11.01 -11.39
C HIS A 139 9.12 -10.96 -9.96
N GLY A 140 9.03 -12.07 -9.22
CA GLY A 140 9.68 -12.23 -7.91
C GLY A 140 8.84 -11.79 -6.72
N PHE A 141 7.59 -11.37 -6.92
CA PHE A 141 6.70 -11.07 -5.80
C PHE A 141 6.41 -12.34 -4.97
N ASP A 142 6.52 -12.24 -3.65
CA ASP A 142 6.24 -13.33 -2.72
C ASP A 142 4.85 -13.17 -2.10
N LEU A 143 3.91 -14.01 -2.58
CA LEU A 143 2.52 -14.00 -2.13
C LEU A 143 2.35 -14.46 -0.67
N ASN A 144 3.26 -15.30 -0.15
CA ASN A 144 3.21 -15.72 1.25
C ASN A 144 3.67 -14.56 2.14
N LEU A 145 4.78 -13.93 1.78
CA LEU A 145 5.29 -12.76 2.49
C LEU A 145 4.26 -11.61 2.49
N TRP A 146 3.55 -11.43 1.38
CA TRP A 146 2.46 -10.47 1.27
C TRP A 146 1.35 -10.70 2.30
N ILE A 147 0.92 -11.94 2.51
CA ILE A 147 -0.09 -12.29 3.52
C ILE A 147 0.50 -12.16 4.95
N ASP A 148 1.71 -12.67 5.14
CA ASP A 148 2.36 -12.80 6.46
C ASP A 148 2.94 -11.48 6.99
N GLN A 149 3.25 -10.53 6.11
CA GLN A 149 3.94 -9.28 6.46
C GLN A 149 3.36 -8.04 5.79
N GLY A 150 2.28 -8.16 5.02
CA GLY A 150 1.66 -7.00 4.40
C GLY A 150 1.16 -5.99 5.43
N ILE A 151 1.33 -4.71 5.10
CA ILE A 151 0.95 -3.58 5.92
C ILE A 151 -0.56 -3.38 5.82
N GLY A 152 -1.23 -3.37 6.98
CA GLY A 152 -2.64 -3.03 7.10
C GLY A 152 -2.88 -1.53 6.95
N HIS A 153 -4.05 -1.15 6.44
CA HIS A 153 -4.43 0.26 6.27
C HIS A 153 -5.93 0.48 6.49
N LEU A 154 -6.25 1.71 6.91
CA LEU A 154 -7.60 2.21 7.08
C LEU A 154 -7.79 3.48 6.24
N SER A 155 -8.98 3.65 5.69
CA SER A 155 -9.42 4.92 5.16
C SER A 155 -9.67 5.93 6.28
N HIS A 156 -9.72 7.23 5.96
CA HIS A 156 -10.09 8.26 6.92
C HIS A 156 -11.45 8.01 7.59
N TYR A 157 -12.40 7.46 6.85
CA TYR A 157 -13.72 7.11 7.39
C TYR A 157 -13.63 6.00 8.43
N GLU A 158 -12.89 4.94 8.15
CA GLU A 158 -12.68 3.82 9.08
C GLU A 158 -11.88 4.28 10.31
N GLN A 159 -10.85 5.11 10.12
CA GLN A 159 -10.06 5.67 11.24
C GLN A 159 -10.90 6.60 12.13
N GLN A 160 -11.92 7.29 11.63
CA GLN A 160 -12.81 8.10 12.48
C GLN A 160 -13.76 7.25 13.32
N GLN A 161 -14.11 6.07 12.83
CA GLN A 161 -14.95 5.11 13.54
C GLN A 161 -14.15 4.28 14.54
N GLU A 162 -12.86 4.13 14.29
CA GLU A 162 -11.95 3.32 15.07
C GLU A 162 -10.93 4.19 15.81
N PRO A 163 -10.85 4.17 17.15
CA PRO A 163 -9.82 4.87 17.91
C PRO A 163 -8.45 4.16 17.78
N CYS A 164 -8.00 3.89 16.56
CA CYS A 164 -6.64 3.49 16.27
C CYS A 164 -5.78 4.74 16.31
N LYS A 165 -4.94 4.88 17.36
CA LYS A 165 -3.97 5.97 17.42
C LYS A 165 -3.01 5.84 16.24
N SER A 166 -2.82 6.94 15.51
CA SER A 166 -1.80 6.98 14.47
C SER A 166 -0.44 6.64 15.08
N ALA A 167 0.41 5.87 14.39
CA ALA A 167 1.79 5.66 14.84
C ALA A 167 2.62 6.96 14.87
N LEU A 168 2.04 8.07 14.39
CA LEU A 168 2.61 9.41 14.36
C LEU A 168 2.09 10.32 15.51
N GLU A 169 1.18 9.83 16.36
CA GLU A 169 0.63 10.52 17.55
C GLU A 169 1.11 9.87 18.85
#